data_AF-A0A8H6WWC6-F1
#
_entry.id   AF-A0A8H6WWC6-F1
#
_cell.length_a   1.000
_cell.length_b   1.000
_cell.length_c   1.000
_cell.angle_alpha   90.00
_cell.angle_beta   90.00
_cell.angle_gamma   90.00
#
_symmetry.space_group_name_H-M   'P 1'
#
loop_
_entity.id
_entity.type
_entity.pdbx_description
1 polymer ?
#
loop_
_entity_poly.entity_id
_entity_poly.type
_entity_poly.pdbx_seq_one_letter_code
_entity_poly.pdbx_strand_id
1 'polypeptide(L)'
;MTTSLPRLRSRAASVLRRLLPRSRLLVVVAPRNADAATDMAKALREVAGSMRVKGSPEIRAEAVQLMEEDGDLSDGECVSAMRLFTKEIAVAQTYLASKNKDRRTAYLHSAIEDAGFF
;
A
#
# COMPACT_ATOMS: atom_id res chain seq x y z
N MET A 1 -41.93 79.26 -36.38
CA MET A 1 -41.76 78.07 -37.23
C MET A 1 -40.81 77.10 -36.53
N THR A 2 -41.32 75.89 -36.21
CA THR A 2 -40.64 74.56 -36.11
C THR A 2 -39.34 74.44 -35.29
N THR A 3 -39.40 73.94 -34.05
CA THR A 3 -39.17 72.53 -33.59
C THR A 3 -37.75 71.99 -33.78
N SER A 4 -37.07 71.63 -32.69
CA SER A 4 -36.68 70.23 -32.37
C SER A 4 -35.64 70.18 -31.24
N LEU A 5 -35.96 69.44 -30.18
CA LEU A 5 -35.02 68.95 -29.16
C LEU A 5 -34.34 67.68 -29.69
N PRO A 6 -33.15 67.36 -29.16
CA PRO A 6 -33.04 66.04 -28.54
C PRO A 6 -32.42 66.07 -27.15
N ARG A 7 -33.02 65.24 -26.29
CA ARG A 7 -32.50 64.79 -25.00
C ARG A 7 -31.24 63.93 -25.24
N LEU A 8 -30.29 63.89 -24.31
CA LEU A 8 -30.28 62.93 -23.19
C LEU A 8 -28.90 62.97 -22.50
N ARG A 9 -28.98 62.77 -21.18
CA ARG A 9 -27.91 62.81 -20.19
C ARG A 9 -26.87 61.69 -20.38
N SER A 10 -25.60 62.00 -20.14
CA SER A 10 -24.61 61.07 -19.57
C SER A 10 -23.51 61.90 -18.89
N ARG A 11 -23.61 62.13 -17.57
CA ARG A 11 -22.88 61.42 -16.50
C ARG A 11 -21.35 61.42 -16.73
N ALA A 12 -20.68 62.36 -16.06
CA ALA A 12 -19.88 62.11 -14.85
C ALA A 12 -18.42 61.80 -15.20
N ALA A 13 -17.57 62.84 -15.23
CA ALA A 13 -16.70 63.21 -14.11
C ALA A 13 -15.53 62.23 -13.93
N SER A 14 -14.54 62.38 -14.79
CA SER A 14 -13.22 61.75 -14.70
C SER A 14 -12.30 62.64 -13.86
N VAL A 15 -12.18 62.32 -12.56
CA VAL A 15 -11.19 62.94 -11.67
C VAL A 15 -10.12 61.90 -11.28
N LEU A 16 -9.00 62.04 -11.97
CA LEU A 16 -7.62 61.86 -11.55
C LEU A 16 -7.33 61.06 -10.26
N ARG A 17 -6.82 59.85 -10.54
CA ARG A 17 -5.88 59.03 -9.76
C ARG A 17 -4.93 59.85 -8.87
N ARG A 18 -5.04 59.67 -7.55
CA ARG A 18 -3.91 59.65 -6.60
C ARG A 18 -4.25 58.75 -5.42
N LEU A 19 -3.93 57.46 -5.49
CA LEU A 19 -3.88 56.61 -4.30
C LEU A 19 -2.78 55.54 -4.44
N LEU A 20 -1.76 55.72 -3.59
CA LEU A 20 -1.03 54.72 -2.80
C LEU A 20 0.13 53.92 -3.43
N PRO A 21 1.26 53.81 -2.70
CA PRO A 21 2.46 53.08 -3.13
C PRO A 21 2.28 51.57 -3.05
N ARG A 22 2.84 50.89 -4.05
CA ARG A 22 2.96 49.43 -4.20
C ARG A 22 3.45 48.79 -2.90
N SER A 23 2.52 48.21 -2.15
CA SER A 23 2.82 47.30 -1.05
C SER A 23 2.29 45.92 -1.42
N ARG A 24 3.23 44.97 -1.42
CA ARG A 24 3.11 43.52 -1.60
C ARG A 24 1.72 42.96 -1.28
N LEU A 25 1.06 42.43 -2.30
CA LEU A 25 0.16 41.29 -2.15
C LEU A 25 0.84 40.10 -2.81
N LEU A 26 1.39 39.23 -1.96
CA LEU A 26 1.72 37.86 -2.32
C LEU A 26 0.48 37.27 -2.99
N VAL A 27 0.62 36.91 -4.26
CA VAL A 27 -0.30 36.03 -4.94
C VAL A 27 -0.21 34.69 -4.19
N VAL A 28 -1.06 34.51 -3.18
CA VAL A 28 -1.35 33.21 -2.61
C VAL A 28 -2.22 32.49 -3.63
N VAL A 29 -1.57 31.89 -4.62
CA VAL A 29 -2.16 30.80 -5.39
C VAL A 29 -1.84 29.52 -4.63
N ALA A 30 -2.84 29.01 -3.92
CA ALA A 30 -2.87 27.65 -3.43
C ALA A 30 -3.91 26.87 -4.26
N PRO A 31 -3.78 25.55 -4.51
CA PRO A 31 -2.63 24.69 -4.20
C PRO A 31 -2.24 23.68 -5.30
N ARG A 32 -0.95 23.30 -5.32
CA ARG A 32 -0.38 22.12 -6.01
C ARG A 32 -0.79 20.79 -5.34
N ASN A 33 -2.09 20.55 -5.09
CA ASN A 33 -2.53 19.41 -4.26
C ASN A 33 -2.93 18.15 -5.04
N ALA A 34 -3.22 18.25 -6.34
CA ALA A 34 -3.59 17.07 -7.13
C ALA A 34 -2.35 16.18 -7.42
N ASP A 35 -1.21 16.81 -7.71
CA ASP A 35 0.03 16.09 -8.01
C ASP A 35 0.61 15.43 -6.75
N ALA A 36 0.63 16.13 -5.62
CA ALA A 36 1.16 15.57 -4.37
C ALA A 36 0.36 14.34 -3.87
N ALA A 37 -0.97 14.36 -4.01
CA ALA A 37 -1.80 13.20 -3.66
C ALA A 37 -1.60 12.03 -4.63
N THR A 38 -1.41 12.33 -5.91
CA THR A 38 -1.15 11.32 -6.96
C THR A 38 0.24 10.70 -6.81
N ASP A 39 1.25 11.50 -6.47
CA ASP A 39 2.61 11.05 -6.19
C ASP A 39 2.67 10.20 -4.93
N MET A 40 1.94 10.58 -3.86
CA MET A 40 1.80 9.75 -2.67
C MET A 40 1.08 8.43 -2.97
N ALA A 41 0.01 8.44 -3.76
CA ALA A 41 -0.68 7.21 -4.16
C ALA A 41 0.20 6.29 -5.01
N LYS A 42 1.03 6.87 -5.90
CA LYS A 42 2.01 6.13 -6.70
C LYS A 42 3.11 5.53 -5.84
N ALA A 43 3.68 6.32 -4.92
CA ALA A 43 4.68 5.83 -3.96
C ALA A 43 4.10 4.72 -3.06
N LEU A 44 2.87 4.86 -2.56
CA LEU A 44 2.20 3.82 -1.78
C LEU A 44 1.93 2.56 -2.61
N ARG A 45 1.58 2.69 -3.89
CA ARG A 45 1.40 1.55 -4.80
C ARG A 45 2.72 0.86 -5.11
N GLU A 46 3.83 1.60 -5.24
CA GLU A 46 5.18 1.05 -5.41
C GLU A 46 5.66 0.35 -4.13
N VAL A 47 5.40 0.92 -2.95
CA VAL A 47 5.70 0.30 -1.66
C VAL A 47 4.84 -0.96 -1.45
N ALA A 48 3.54 -0.90 -1.75
CA ALA A 48 2.65 -2.06 -1.69
C ALA A 48 3.05 -3.15 -2.71
N GLY A 49 3.54 -2.76 -3.89
CA GLY A 49 4.09 -3.69 -4.88
C GLY A 49 5.44 -4.29 -4.48
N SER A 50 6.23 -3.57 -3.68
CA SER A 50 7.49 -4.07 -3.09
C SER A 50 7.26 -5.04 -1.93
N MET A 51 6.12 -4.92 -1.23
CA MET A 51 5.63 -5.91 -0.29
C MET A 51 4.93 -7.03 -1.05
N ARG A 52 5.70 -7.91 -1.71
CA ARG A 52 5.17 -9.19 -2.20
C ARG A 52 4.74 -10.02 -1.00
N VAL A 53 3.49 -9.86 -0.58
CA VAL A 53 2.84 -10.81 0.31
C VAL A 53 2.69 -12.08 -0.49
N LYS A 54 3.58 -13.05 -0.23
CA LYS A 54 3.49 -14.37 -0.88
C LYS A 54 2.10 -14.93 -0.62
N GLY A 55 1.44 -15.39 -1.68
CA GLY A 55 0.14 -16.03 -1.55
C GLY A 55 0.26 -17.31 -0.73
N SER A 56 -0.83 -17.75 -0.09
CA SER A 56 -0.85 -19.02 0.66
C SER A 56 -0.32 -20.24 -0.13
N PRO A 57 -0.52 -20.36 -1.47
CA PRO A 57 0.09 -21.44 -2.25
C PRO A 57 1.63 -21.36 -2.34
N GLU A 58 2.18 -20.16 -2.51
CA GLU A 58 3.63 -19.94 -2.63
C GLU A 58 4.34 -20.25 -1.31
N ILE A 59 3.74 -19.85 -0.19
CA ILE A 59 4.23 -20.15 1.17
C ILE A 59 4.26 -21.65 1.41
N ARG A 60 3.21 -22.39 1.01
CA ARG A 60 3.19 -23.85 1.17
C ARG A 60 4.26 -24.53 0.32
N ALA A 61 4.41 -24.12 -0.94
CA ALA A 61 5.42 -24.70 -1.82
C ALA A 61 6.84 -24.50 -1.25
N GLU A 62 7.14 -23.30 -0.76
CA GLU A 62 8.42 -23.00 -0.12
C GLU A 62 8.64 -23.79 1.17
N ALA A 63 7.61 -23.95 2.00
CA ALA A 63 7.70 -24.74 3.23
C ALA A 63 7.92 -26.23 2.94
N VAL A 64 7.24 -26.78 1.93
CA VAL A 64 7.44 -28.18 1.48
C VAL A 64 8.85 -28.37 0.96
N GLN A 65 9.33 -27.46 0.10
CA GLN A 65 10.69 -27.55 -0.45
C GLN A 65 11.73 -27.51 0.66
N LEU A 66 11.62 -26.57 1.62
CA LEU A 66 12.56 -26.47 2.73
C LEU A 66 12.51 -27.71 3.64
N MET A 67 11.33 -28.31 3.83
CA MET A 67 11.16 -29.55 4.58
C MET A 67 11.85 -30.74 3.90
N GLU A 68 11.73 -30.86 2.58
CA GLU A 68 12.42 -31.88 1.80
C GLU A 68 13.94 -31.68 1.82
N GLU A 69 14.41 -30.42 1.77
CA GLU A 69 15.83 -30.06 1.88
C GLU A 69 16.41 -30.36 3.27
N ASP A 70 15.62 -30.18 4.34
CA ASP A 70 16.04 -30.49 5.71
C ASP A 70 16.27 -32.01 5.87
N GLY A 71 15.43 -32.86 5.28
CA GLY A 71 15.65 -34.31 5.21
C GLY A 71 15.70 -35.04 6.56
N ASP A 72 15.20 -34.43 7.64
CA ASP A 72 15.22 -34.99 9.00
C ASP A 72 13.95 -35.79 9.35
N LEU A 73 12.89 -35.67 8.53
CA LEU A 73 11.61 -36.33 8.75
C LEU A 73 11.55 -37.65 7.97
N SER A 74 10.88 -38.65 8.55
CA SER A 74 10.52 -39.87 7.83
C SER A 74 9.45 -39.60 6.76
N ASP A 75 9.30 -40.50 5.78
CA ASP A 75 8.30 -40.36 4.70
C ASP A 75 6.87 -40.16 5.25
N GLY A 76 6.51 -40.85 6.33
CA GLY A 76 5.20 -40.72 6.98
C GLY A 76 5.00 -39.35 7.64
N GLU A 77 6.06 -38.82 8.25
CA GLU A 77 6.06 -37.49 8.87
C GLU A 77 6.04 -36.38 7.81
N CYS A 78 6.75 -36.55 6.69
CA CYS A 78 6.68 -35.66 5.54
C CYS A 78 5.24 -35.54 5.01
N VAL A 79 4.54 -36.67 4.82
CA VAL A 79 3.13 -36.66 4.38
C VAL A 79 2.24 -35.93 5.40
N SER A 80 2.49 -36.13 6.68
CA SER A 80 1.74 -35.49 7.76
C SER A 80 1.99 -33.98 7.81
N ALA A 81 3.23 -33.54 7.68
CA ALA A 81 3.62 -32.14 7.58
C ALA A 81 3.03 -31.46 6.33
N MET A 82 3.03 -32.11 5.17
CA MET A 82 2.40 -31.56 3.95
C MET A 82 0.88 -31.35 4.13
N ARG A 83 0.20 -32.30 4.78
CA ARG A 83 -1.22 -32.16 5.15
C ARG A 83 -1.42 -31.01 6.13
N LEU A 84 -0.53 -30.86 7.10
CA LEU A 84 -0.57 -29.78 8.08
C LEU A 84 -0.40 -28.41 7.42
N PHE A 85 0.58 -28.23 6.53
CA PHE A 85 0.75 -26.99 5.76
C PHE A 85 -0.47 -26.65 4.89
N THR A 86 -1.18 -27.66 4.40
CA THR A 86 -2.40 -27.48 3.61
C THR A 86 -3.57 -26.99 4.48
N LYS A 87 -3.72 -27.55 5.69
CA LYS A 87 -4.80 -27.21 6.61
C LYS A 87 -4.54 -25.90 7.37
N GLU A 88 -3.30 -25.68 7.77
CA GLU A 88 -2.90 -24.61 8.68
C GLU A 88 -1.71 -23.83 8.12
N ILE A 89 -2.02 -22.78 7.37
CA ILE A 89 -0.99 -21.94 6.73
C ILE A 89 -0.05 -21.28 7.75
N ALA A 90 -0.52 -21.03 8.98
CA ALA A 90 0.28 -20.47 10.06
C ALA A 90 1.47 -21.36 10.45
N VAL A 91 1.30 -22.69 10.33
CA VAL A 91 2.39 -23.64 10.58
C VAL A 91 3.48 -23.49 9.52
N ALA A 92 3.11 -23.40 8.25
CA ALA A 92 4.07 -23.18 7.15
C ALA A 92 4.81 -21.84 7.32
N GLN A 93 4.11 -20.76 7.70
CA GLN A 93 4.71 -19.46 7.96
C GLN A 93 5.70 -19.49 9.14
N THR A 94 5.31 -20.15 10.24
CA THR A 94 6.14 -20.28 11.44
C THR A 94 7.38 -21.12 11.16
N TYR A 95 7.20 -22.22 10.43
CA TYR A 95 8.28 -23.08 9.96
C TYR A 95 9.29 -22.28 9.12
N LEU A 96 8.84 -21.54 8.11
CA LEU A 96 9.71 -20.71 7.27
C LEU A 96 10.38 -19.55 8.01
N ALA A 97 9.76 -19.02 9.06
CA ALA A 97 10.34 -17.95 9.87
C ALA A 97 11.55 -18.40 10.71
N SER A 98 11.63 -19.70 11.04
CA SER A 98 12.74 -20.24 11.82
C SER A 98 13.94 -20.57 10.92
N LYS A 99 15.08 -19.91 11.18
CA LYS A 99 16.34 -20.17 10.46
C LYS A 99 17.07 -21.43 10.94
N ASN A 100 16.81 -21.86 12.17
CA ASN A 100 17.48 -23.01 12.77
C ASN A 100 16.72 -24.29 12.40
N LYS A 101 17.46 -25.24 11.79
CA LYS A 101 16.96 -26.53 11.32
C LYS A 101 16.36 -27.36 12.45
N ASP A 102 17.13 -27.60 13.51
CA ASP A 102 16.69 -28.43 14.64
C ASP A 102 15.38 -27.92 15.27
N ARG A 103 15.22 -26.60 15.37
CA ARG A 103 14.00 -25.97 15.87
C ARG A 103 12.82 -26.13 14.91
N ARG A 104 13.06 -26.07 13.60
CA ARG A 104 12.04 -26.30 12.58
C ARG A 104 11.53 -27.75 12.64
N THR A 105 12.45 -28.70 12.69
CA THR A 105 12.13 -30.14 12.78
C THR A 105 11.37 -30.45 14.07
N ALA A 106 11.87 -29.99 15.22
CA ALA A 106 11.19 -30.17 16.51
C ALA A 106 9.79 -29.54 16.54
N TYR A 107 9.63 -28.35 15.93
CA TYR A 107 8.33 -27.71 15.78
C TYR A 107 7.35 -28.56 14.95
N LEU A 108 7.82 -29.14 13.84
CA LEU A 108 6.97 -30.01 13.01
C LEU A 108 6.55 -31.28 13.74
N HIS A 109 7.45 -31.94 14.48
CA HIS A 109 7.05 -33.11 15.28
C HIS A 109 5.95 -32.77 16.27
N SER A 110 6.12 -31.70 17.06
CA SER A 110 5.10 -31.24 18.01
C SER A 110 3.78 -30.92 17.31
N ALA A 111 3.83 -30.24 16.16
CA ALA A 111 2.63 -29.83 15.45
C ALA A 111 1.91 -31.01 14.75
N ILE A 112 2.64 -32.03 14.31
CA ILE A 112 2.09 -33.29 13.79
C ILE A 112 1.39 -34.06 14.92
N GLU A 113 2.02 -34.12 16.09
CA GLU A 113 1.46 -34.77 17.27
C GLU A 113 0.15 -34.08 17.71
N ASP A 114 0.15 -32.76 17.83
CA ASP A 114 -1.03 -31.98 18.21
C ASP A 114 -2.18 -32.13 17.20
N ALA A 115 -1.86 -32.28 15.91
CA ALA A 115 -2.85 -32.44 14.85
C ALA A 115 -3.44 -33.85 14.73
N GLY A 116 -2.90 -34.82 15.47
CA GLY A 116 -3.44 -36.17 15.52
C GLY A 116 -3.10 -37.05 14.32
N PHE A 117 -2.03 -36.74 13.59
CA PHE A 117 -1.59 -37.54 12.44
C PHE A 117 -0.61 -38.64 12.90
N PHE A 118 -1.15 -39.73 13.45
CA PHE A 118 -0.41 -40.92 13.85
C PHE A 118 -0.98 -42.16 13.16
#